data_AF-A0ABD1VB72-F1
#
_entry.id   AF-A0ABD1VB72-F1
#
_cell.length_a   1.000
_cell.length_b   1.000
_cell.length_c   1.000
_cell.angle_alpha   90.00
_cell.angle_beta   90.00
_cell.angle_gamma   90.00
#
_symmetry.space_group_name_H-M   'P 1'
#
loop_
_entity.id
_entity.type
_entity.pdbx_description
1 polymer ?
#
loop_
_entity_poly.entity_id
_entity_poly.type
_entity_poly.pdbx_seq_one_letter_code
_entity_poly.pdbx_strand_id
1 'polypeptide(L)'
;MVSQYGIKLAAYLISSSYGDFCSRVCECLLSRGTLTLAQIIRFTELSRENVINCLRVLIHQNCVQAFSIQQEVAFGEAPKIVTQYMALFDNTIHKMRFPKFMQIVSEELGKDWKQDFSDAELSTSGKKKEILWRVNFEEFVRRLRHKACIEYVRIRLSDQAGIVLSAILELTRSSETRLKTDKSASMSINDIYDEVIKKDGGLGMDLERVRVSLVQLGCQIPTTGIDETYSIDLKNIIELAQNEEVESVVLKRYGREAYRIFRLLSKSGRLLETDKVLQILLVLNIFPY
;
A
#
# COMPACT_ATOMS: atom_id res chain seq x y z
N MET A 1 -7.53 12.81 7.02
CA MET A 1 -7.05 13.09 8.39
C MET A 1 -6.56 11.79 8.99
N VAL A 2 -5.40 11.80 9.64
CA VAL A 2 -4.85 10.63 10.34
C VAL A 2 -5.68 10.38 11.60
N SER A 3 -5.99 9.12 11.91
CA SER A 3 -6.71 8.80 13.14
C SER A 3 -5.84 9.10 14.37
N GLN A 4 -6.47 9.38 15.52
CA GLN A 4 -5.72 9.64 16.76
C GLN A 4 -4.77 8.48 17.13
N TYR A 5 -5.19 7.24 16.89
CA TYR A 5 -4.34 6.07 17.09
C TYR A 5 -3.17 6.01 16.11
N GLY A 6 -3.38 6.41 14.85
CA GLY A 6 -2.31 6.54 13.86
C GLY A 6 -1.26 7.56 14.30
N ILE A 7 -1.69 8.72 14.80
CA ILE A 7 -0.77 9.76 15.31
C ILE A 7 0.08 9.22 16.46
N LYS A 8 -0.55 8.56 17.45
CA LYS A 8 0.16 7.95 18.58
C LYS A 8 1.20 6.92 18.13
N LEU A 9 0.84 6.06 17.17
CA LEU A 9 1.76 5.08 16.62
C LEU A 9 2.94 5.75 15.89
N ALA A 10 2.68 6.76 15.06
CA ALA A 10 3.73 7.50 14.37
C ALA A 10 4.68 8.21 15.35
N ALA A 11 4.14 8.85 16.39
CA ALA A 11 4.92 9.49 17.45
C ALA A 11 5.81 8.46 18.17
N TYR A 12 5.28 7.28 18.50
CA TYR A 12 6.05 6.21 19.12
C TYR A 12 7.22 5.73 18.24
N LEU A 13 6.99 5.51 16.95
CA LEU A 13 8.03 5.09 16.00
C LEU A 13 9.16 6.13 15.89
N ILE A 14 8.79 7.41 15.84
CA ILE A 14 9.76 8.51 15.78
C ILE A 14 10.52 8.65 17.10
N SER A 15 9.86 8.57 18.25
CA SER A 15 10.51 8.61 19.57
C SER A 15 11.54 7.49 19.69
N SER A 16 11.16 6.26 19.32
CA SER A 16 12.05 5.10 19.39
C SER A 16 13.27 5.20 18.46
N SER A 17 13.19 5.97 17.37
CA SER A 17 14.25 6.05 16.36
C SER A 17 15.10 7.32 16.48
N TYR A 18 14.51 8.44 16.90
CA TYR A 18 15.08 9.79 16.81
C TYR A 18 14.88 10.63 18.07
N GLY A 19 14.30 10.05 19.12
CA GLY A 19 14.08 10.69 20.42
C GLY A 19 12.83 11.57 20.52
N ASP A 20 12.54 12.01 21.74
CA ASP A 20 11.27 12.63 22.10
C ASP A 20 11.05 14.01 21.51
N PHE A 21 12.12 14.78 21.26
CA PHE A 21 11.99 16.09 20.61
C PHE A 21 11.49 15.95 19.16
N CYS A 22 12.05 14.99 18.40
CA CYS A 22 11.58 14.69 17.05
C CYS A 22 10.13 14.18 17.06
N SER A 23 9.79 13.35 18.05
CA SER A 23 8.43 12.84 18.25
C SER A 23 7.44 13.97 18.48
N ARG A 24 7.73 14.90 19.40
CA ARG A 24 6.85 16.04 19.72
C ARG A 24 6.63 16.96 18.51
N VAL A 25 7.67 17.21 17.71
CA VAL A 25 7.54 17.98 16.45
C VAL A 25 6.71 17.22 15.42
N CYS A 26 6.93 15.92 15.25
CA CYS A 26 6.17 15.09 14.32
C CYS A 26 4.69 14.99 14.71
N GLU A 27 4.39 14.75 15.98
CA GLU A 27 3.02 14.70 16.52
C GLU A 27 2.29 16.04 16.33
N CYS A 28 2.97 17.17 16.55
CA CYS A 28 2.43 18.50 16.32
C CYS A 28 2.00 18.69 14.86
N LEU A 29 2.87 18.32 13.92
CA LEU A 29 2.58 18.39 12.48
C LEU A 29 1.46 17.43 12.06
N LEU A 30 1.44 16.20 12.58
CA LEU A 30 0.39 15.22 12.27
C LEU A 30 -0.98 15.63 12.82
N SER A 31 -1.01 16.28 13.98
CA SER A 31 -2.25 16.69 14.65
C SER A 31 -2.83 17.99 14.07
N ARG A 32 -1.98 18.91 13.63
CA ARG A 32 -2.38 20.26 13.23
C ARG A 32 -2.26 20.53 11.72
N GLY A 33 -1.67 19.60 10.97
CA GLY A 33 -1.46 19.74 9.53
C GLY A 33 -0.23 20.56 9.18
N THR A 34 -0.34 21.39 8.15
CA THR A 34 0.78 22.17 7.61
C THR A 34 1.08 23.37 8.49
N LEU A 35 2.33 23.50 8.95
CA LEU A 35 2.74 24.55 9.88
C LEU A 35 4.02 25.26 9.43
N THR A 36 4.14 26.53 9.79
CA THR A 36 5.38 27.30 9.68
C THR A 36 6.31 27.01 10.86
N LEU A 37 7.60 27.33 10.72
CA LEU A 37 8.57 27.20 11.82
C LEU A 37 8.11 27.92 13.10
N ALA A 38 7.57 29.14 12.96
CA ALA A 38 7.09 29.93 14.11
C ALA A 38 5.91 29.25 14.83
N GLN A 39 4.99 28.65 14.08
CA GLN A 39 3.87 27.90 14.65
C GLN A 39 4.35 26.62 15.35
N ILE A 40 5.31 25.90 14.77
CA ILE A 40 5.87 24.69 15.39
C ILE A 40 6.54 25.04 16.71
N ILE A 41 7.36 26.09 16.76
CA ILE A 41 7.98 26.59 18.00
C ILE A 41 6.91 26.91 19.04
N ARG A 42 5.87 27.66 18.66
CA ARG A 42 4.79 28.03 19.57
C ARG A 42 4.03 26.83 20.13
N PHE A 43 3.71 25.84 19.30
CA PHE A 43 2.91 24.69 19.72
C PHE A 43 3.70 23.60 20.44
N THR A 44 5.00 23.48 20.15
CA THR A 44 5.88 22.50 20.80
C THR A 44 6.56 23.06 22.03
N GLU A 45 6.58 24.38 22.22
CA GLU A 45 7.28 25.08 23.31
C GLU A 45 8.78 24.74 23.38
N LEU A 46 9.35 24.29 22.26
CA LEU A 46 10.76 23.99 22.13
C LEU A 46 11.55 25.22 21.66
N SER A 47 12.84 25.25 21.97
CA SER A 47 13.73 26.30 21.44
C SER A 47 13.79 26.24 19.92
N ARG A 48 14.03 27.40 19.28
CA ARG A 48 14.17 27.49 17.83
C ARG A 48 15.24 26.53 17.29
N GLU A 49 16.35 26.40 17.99
CA GLU A 49 17.46 25.50 17.62
C GLU A 49 17.01 24.03 17.64
N ASN A 50 16.31 23.61 18.70
CA ASN A 50 15.80 22.24 18.81
C ASN A 50 14.81 21.92 17.69
N VAL A 51 13.88 22.83 17.39
CA VAL A 51 12.91 22.62 16.31
C VAL A 51 13.62 22.52 14.95
N ILE A 52 14.60 23.38 14.67
CA ILE A 52 15.38 23.33 13.42
C ILE A 52 16.12 21.99 13.31
N ASN A 53 16.77 21.53 14.37
CA ASN A 53 17.48 20.26 14.38
C ASN A 53 16.52 19.07 14.17
N CYS A 54 15.37 19.08 14.85
CA CYS A 54 14.34 18.05 14.64
C CYS A 54 13.82 18.03 13.20
N LEU A 55 13.50 19.20 12.63
CA LEU A 55 13.05 19.30 11.25
C LEU A 55 14.11 18.81 10.26
N ARG A 56 15.40 19.10 10.49
CA ARG A 56 16.49 18.57 9.66
C ARG A 56 16.51 17.04 9.66
N VAL A 57 16.45 16.42 10.85
CA VAL A 57 16.41 14.95 10.98
C VAL A 57 15.18 14.37 10.28
N LEU A 58 13.99 14.92 10.54
CA LEU A 58 12.74 14.42 9.98
C LEU A 58 12.66 14.59 8.45
N ILE A 59 13.21 15.68 7.90
CA ILE A 59 13.29 15.90 6.45
C ILE A 59 14.27 14.92 5.81
N HIS A 60 15.43 14.72 6.44
CA HIS A 60 16.44 13.78 5.95
C HIS A 60 15.89 12.34 5.92
N GLN A 61 15.09 11.96 6.92
CA GLN A 61 14.44 10.66 7.02
C GLN A 61 13.15 10.54 6.21
N ASN A 62 12.85 11.51 5.33
CA ASN A 62 11.66 11.57 4.47
C ASN A 62 10.32 11.49 5.24
N CYS A 63 10.29 11.91 6.50
CA CYS A 63 9.10 11.94 7.36
C CYS A 63 8.41 13.31 7.37
N VAL A 64 9.12 14.36 6.98
CA VAL A 64 8.58 15.72 6.84
C VAL A 64 8.97 16.29 5.48
N GLN A 65 8.03 16.97 4.84
CA GLN A 65 8.24 17.72 3.61
C GLN A 65 8.15 19.21 3.89
N ALA A 66 9.14 19.97 3.41
CA ALA A 66 9.11 21.42 3.40
C ALA A 66 8.74 21.91 2.00
N PHE A 67 7.88 22.92 1.93
CA PHE A 67 7.53 23.59 0.68
C PHE A 67 7.28 25.07 0.94
N SER A 68 7.49 25.88 -0.09
CA SER A 68 7.32 27.33 -0.01
C SER A 68 6.00 27.72 -0.65
N ILE A 69 5.22 28.51 0.07
CA ILE A 69 3.98 29.10 -0.43
C ILE A 69 4.20 30.60 -0.60
N GLN A 70 3.80 31.14 -1.76
CA GLN A 70 3.71 32.58 -1.95
C GLN A 70 2.40 33.05 -1.32
N GLN A 71 2.51 33.90 -0.30
CA GLN A 71 1.37 34.52 0.31
C GLN A 71 1.17 35.89 -0.35
N GLU A 72 0.04 36.07 -1.03
CA GLU A 72 -0.37 37.39 -1.53
C GLU A 72 -0.67 38.29 -0.34
N VAL A 73 0.09 39.38 -0.23
CA VAL A 73 -0.12 40.41 0.78
C VAL A 73 -1.02 41.48 0.14
N ALA A 74 -2.01 41.97 0.89
CA ALA A 74 -2.87 43.05 0.40
C ALA A 74 -2.06 44.35 0.22
N PHE A 75 -2.38 45.11 -0.83
CA PHE A 75 -1.84 46.43 -1.19
C PHE A 75 -0.31 46.50 -1.43
N GLY A 76 0.11 46.22 -2.66
CA GLY A 76 1.36 46.73 -3.25
C GLY A 76 2.68 46.19 -2.69
N GLU A 77 2.66 45.34 -1.67
CA GLU A 77 3.85 44.67 -1.14
C GLU A 77 4.25 43.45 -1.96
N ALA A 78 5.56 43.19 -2.04
CA ALA A 78 6.10 42.02 -2.73
C ALA A 78 5.59 40.71 -2.07
N PRO A 79 5.31 39.66 -2.86
CA PRO A 79 4.78 38.40 -2.35
C PRO A 79 5.72 37.79 -1.31
N LYS A 80 5.18 37.49 -0.11
CA LYS A 80 5.96 36.90 0.98
C LYS A 80 6.07 35.40 0.79
N ILE A 81 7.29 34.90 0.62
CA ILE A 81 7.56 33.46 0.54
C ILE A 81 7.61 32.91 1.97
N VAL A 82 6.70 32.02 2.31
CA VAL A 82 6.63 31.36 3.61
C VAL A 82 6.85 29.86 3.46
N THR A 83 7.84 29.33 4.17
CA THR A 83 8.07 27.88 4.23
C THR A 83 7.11 27.23 5.21
N GLN A 84 6.38 26.22 4.73
CA GLN A 84 5.55 25.34 5.52
C GLN A 84 6.12 23.93 5.54
N TYR A 85 5.84 23.23 6.64
CA TYR A 85 6.26 21.86 6.88
C TYR A 85 5.02 20.98 7.01
N MET A 86 5.06 19.80 6.41
CA MET A 86 4.02 18.79 6.46
C MET A 86 4.62 17.46 6.87
N ALA A 87 4.03 16.80 7.87
CA ALA A 87 4.40 15.43 8.19
C ALA A 87 3.82 14.45 7.16
N LEU A 88 4.66 13.55 6.70
CA LEU A 88 4.32 12.46 5.78
C LEU A 88 4.02 11.21 6.62
N PHE A 89 2.73 11.04 6.95
CA PHE A 89 2.27 9.95 7.80
C PHE A 89 2.63 8.57 7.25
N ASP A 90 2.34 8.33 5.97
CA ASP A 90 2.57 7.03 5.33
C ASP A 90 4.06 6.64 5.38
N ASN A 91 4.95 7.58 5.06
CA ASN A 91 6.40 7.38 5.14
C ASN A 91 6.87 7.04 6.56
N THR A 92 6.23 7.63 7.57
CA THR A 92 6.55 7.35 8.96
C THR A 92 6.15 5.92 9.34
N ILE A 93 4.94 5.50 8.98
CA ILE A 93 4.41 4.15 9.25
C ILE A 93 5.16 3.08 8.45
N HIS A 94 5.62 3.41 7.24
CA HIS A 94 6.40 2.53 6.39
C HIS A 94 7.73 2.07 7.00
N LYS A 95 8.25 2.77 8.03
CA LYS A 95 9.42 2.31 8.79
C LYS A 95 9.19 0.93 9.44
N MET A 96 7.97 0.62 9.90
CA MET A 96 7.66 -0.72 10.42
C MET A 96 7.71 -1.81 9.33
N ARG A 97 7.51 -1.43 8.07
CA ARG A 97 7.52 -2.35 6.92
C ARG A 97 8.91 -2.52 6.31
N PHE A 98 9.90 -1.78 6.81
CA PHE A 98 11.26 -1.80 6.28
C PHE A 98 11.83 -3.21 6.13
N PRO A 99 11.71 -4.14 7.12
CA PRO A 99 12.19 -5.51 6.94
C PRO A 99 11.60 -6.22 5.73
N LYS A 100 10.31 -5.99 5.44
CA LYS A 100 9.64 -6.58 4.29
C LYS A 100 10.04 -5.93 2.97
N PHE A 101 10.28 -4.62 2.97
CA PHE A 101 10.84 -3.94 1.80
C PHE A 101 12.23 -4.47 1.47
N MET A 102 13.08 -4.67 2.47
CA MET A 102 14.41 -5.26 2.27
C MET A 102 14.35 -6.68 1.72
N GLN A 103 13.35 -7.46 2.14
CA GLN A 103 13.09 -8.77 1.55
C GLN A 103 12.76 -8.66 0.05
N ILE A 104 11.88 -7.74 -0.36
CA ILE A 104 11.56 -7.52 -1.78
C ILE A 104 12.81 -7.13 -2.56
N VAL A 105 13.61 -6.19 -2.05
CA VAL A 105 14.86 -5.78 -2.71
C VAL A 105 15.79 -6.98 -2.92
N SER A 106 15.94 -7.84 -1.90
CA SER A 106 16.78 -9.02 -2.02
C SER A 106 16.24 -10.09 -2.99
N GLU A 107 14.93 -10.18 -3.14
CA GLU A 107 14.28 -11.09 -4.09
C GLU A 107 14.45 -10.59 -5.53
N GLU A 108 14.34 -9.28 -5.78
CA GLU A 108 14.41 -8.70 -7.13
C GLU A 108 15.84 -8.40 -7.63
N LEU A 109 16.72 -7.91 -6.77
CA LEU A 109 18.09 -7.49 -7.15
C LEU A 109 19.18 -8.50 -6.75
N GLY A 110 18.80 -9.64 -6.17
CA GLY A 110 19.77 -10.62 -5.64
C GLY A 110 20.43 -10.15 -4.33
N LYS A 111 21.61 -10.70 -3.99
CA LYS A 111 22.31 -10.35 -2.73
C LYS A 111 23.32 -9.20 -2.88
N ASP A 112 23.65 -8.82 -4.11
CA ASP A 112 24.79 -7.96 -4.42
C ASP A 112 24.45 -6.46 -4.29
N TRP A 113 23.18 -6.09 -4.23
CA TRP A 113 22.73 -4.69 -4.05
C TRP A 113 23.28 -4.01 -2.78
N LYS A 114 23.66 -4.81 -1.77
CA LYS A 114 24.23 -4.29 -0.51
C LYS A 114 25.59 -3.62 -0.73
N GLN A 115 26.34 -4.09 -1.73
CA GLN A 115 27.66 -3.57 -2.04
C GLN A 115 27.55 -2.23 -2.77
N ASP A 116 26.63 -2.14 -3.73
CA ASP A 116 26.31 -0.89 -4.44
C ASP A 116 25.83 0.24 -3.51
N PHE A 117 25.09 -0.10 -2.45
CA PHE A 117 24.63 0.87 -1.44
C PHE A 117 25.77 1.41 -0.57
N SER A 118 26.80 0.61 -0.30
CA SER A 118 27.96 1.00 0.51
C SER A 118 28.95 1.84 -0.30
N ASP A 119 29.10 1.57 -1.59
CA ASP A 119 30.06 2.25 -2.47
C ASP A 119 29.57 3.65 -2.88
N ALA A 120 28.26 3.89 -2.87
CA ALA A 120 27.65 5.19 -3.19
C ALA A 120 27.90 6.28 -2.13
N GLU A 121 28.21 5.92 -0.88
CA GLU A 121 28.48 6.88 0.20
C GLU A 121 29.90 7.47 0.17
N LEU A 122 30.83 6.91 -0.63
CA LEU A 122 32.26 7.26 -0.58
C LEU A 122 32.77 8.24 -1.65
N SER A 123 31.93 8.73 -2.56
CA SER A 123 32.41 9.56 -3.68
C SER A 123 31.58 10.80 -3.96
N THR A 124 31.78 11.88 -3.19
CA THR A 124 31.39 13.24 -3.62
C THR A 124 32.44 14.30 -3.23
N SER A 125 33.55 14.35 -3.97
CA SER A 125 34.38 15.57 -4.09
C SER A 125 34.05 16.27 -5.41
N GLY A 126 33.22 17.31 -5.34
CA GLY A 126 32.96 18.20 -6.48
C GLY A 126 31.62 18.92 -6.37
N LYS A 127 31.63 20.26 -6.42
CA LYS A 127 30.46 21.14 -6.42
C LYS A 127 29.61 21.00 -7.70
N LYS A 128 28.99 19.84 -7.91
CA LYS A 128 27.81 19.67 -8.77
C LYS A 128 26.57 19.68 -7.87
N LYS A 129 25.43 20.12 -8.42
CA LYS A 129 24.13 20.02 -7.76
C LYS A 129 23.95 18.56 -7.32
N GLU A 130 24.10 18.29 -6.04
CA GLU A 130 24.10 16.94 -5.50
C GLU A 130 22.69 16.37 -5.67
N ILE A 131 22.55 15.34 -6.51
CA ILE A 131 21.26 14.69 -6.74
C ILE A 131 21.00 13.79 -5.54
N LEU A 132 20.04 14.18 -4.71
CA LEU A 132 19.62 13.38 -3.57
C LEU A 132 18.58 12.36 -4.01
N TRP A 133 18.91 11.08 -3.85
CA TRP A 133 17.98 9.97 -4.08
C TRP A 133 17.17 9.68 -2.82
N ARG A 134 15.90 9.29 -3.00
CA ARG A 134 15.02 8.85 -1.91
C ARG A 134 14.32 7.57 -2.29
N VAL A 135 14.05 6.75 -1.28
CA VAL A 135 13.27 5.52 -1.44
C VAL A 135 11.85 5.87 -1.85
N ASN A 136 11.36 5.23 -2.92
CA ASN A 136 9.97 5.31 -3.33
C ASN A 136 9.15 4.23 -2.63
N PHE A 137 8.57 4.57 -1.47
CA PHE A 137 7.74 3.62 -0.72
C PHE A 137 6.47 3.21 -1.47
N GLU A 138 5.94 4.04 -2.37
CA GLU A 138 4.75 3.66 -3.13
C GLU A 138 5.01 2.44 -3.99
N GLU A 139 6.17 2.37 -4.65
CA GLU A 139 6.53 1.22 -5.47
C GLU A 139 6.60 -0.06 -4.63
N PHE A 140 7.22 0.00 -3.46
CA PHE A 140 7.22 -1.14 -2.54
C PHE A 140 5.82 -1.56 -2.10
N VAL A 141 4.92 -0.61 -1.86
CA VAL A 141 3.53 -0.92 -1.50
C VAL A 141 2.79 -1.55 -2.69
N ARG A 142 3.03 -1.12 -3.94
CA ARG A 142 2.48 -1.78 -5.14
C ARG A 142 2.97 -3.23 -5.23
N ARG A 143 4.27 -3.45 -5.02
CA ARG A 143 4.91 -4.77 -5.03
C ARG A 143 4.33 -5.71 -3.96
N LEU A 144 4.14 -5.20 -2.74
CA LEU A 144 3.47 -5.95 -1.67
C LEU A 144 2.03 -6.31 -2.01
N ARG A 145 1.29 -5.38 -2.62
CA ARG A 145 -0.09 -5.63 -3.06
C ARG A 145 -0.11 -6.73 -4.12
N HIS A 146 0.76 -6.67 -5.13
CA HIS A 146 0.86 -7.71 -6.16
C HIS A 146 1.13 -9.09 -5.53
N LYS A 147 2.14 -9.19 -4.66
CA LYS A 147 2.48 -10.43 -3.96
C LYS A 147 1.31 -10.96 -3.12
N ALA A 148 0.60 -10.08 -2.40
CA ALA A 148 -0.57 -10.46 -1.61
C ALA A 148 -1.72 -10.97 -2.48
N CYS A 149 -2.03 -10.29 -3.59
CA CYS A 149 -3.09 -10.72 -4.51
C CYS A 149 -2.76 -12.07 -5.18
N ILE A 150 -1.51 -12.26 -5.61
CA ILE A 150 -1.05 -13.52 -6.21
C ILE A 150 -1.20 -14.67 -5.21
N GLU A 151 -0.70 -14.49 -3.99
CA GLU A 151 -0.77 -15.53 -2.95
C GLU A 151 -2.21 -15.87 -2.58
N TYR A 152 -3.05 -14.84 -2.43
CA TYR A 152 -4.48 -15.03 -2.18
C TYR A 152 -5.16 -15.87 -3.28
N VAL A 153 -4.90 -15.55 -4.55
CA VAL A 153 -5.44 -16.28 -5.69
C VAL A 153 -4.92 -17.71 -5.76
N ARG A 154 -3.63 -17.95 -5.48
CA ARG A 154 -3.06 -19.30 -5.43
C ARG A 154 -3.76 -20.18 -4.41
N ILE A 155 -4.02 -19.63 -3.22
CA ILE A 155 -4.66 -20.35 -2.12
C ILE A 155 -6.16 -20.59 -2.39
N ARG A 156 -6.86 -19.60 -2.95
CA ARG A 156 -8.33 -19.62 -3.05
C ARG A 156 -8.87 -20.17 -4.36
N LEU A 157 -8.16 -20.01 -5.47
CA LEU A 157 -8.63 -20.40 -6.79
C LEU A 157 -7.82 -21.58 -7.33
N SER A 158 -6.59 -21.30 -7.74
CA SER A 158 -5.65 -22.32 -8.24
C SER A 158 -4.24 -21.73 -8.38
N ASP A 159 -3.22 -22.59 -8.36
CA ASP A 159 -1.85 -22.17 -8.63
C ASP A 159 -1.69 -21.57 -10.04
N GLN A 160 -2.39 -22.16 -11.02
CA GLN A 160 -2.45 -21.69 -12.41
C GLN A 160 -3.03 -20.26 -12.52
N ALA A 161 -4.13 -19.97 -11.82
CA ALA A 161 -4.68 -18.61 -11.76
C ALA A 161 -3.70 -17.63 -11.11
N GLY A 162 -2.93 -18.08 -10.11
CA GLY A 162 -1.88 -17.29 -9.48
C GLY A 162 -0.73 -16.95 -10.43
N ILE A 163 -0.31 -17.90 -11.27
CA ILE A 163 0.71 -17.68 -12.31
C ILE A 163 0.21 -16.67 -13.35
N VAL A 164 -1.02 -16.83 -13.84
CA VAL A 164 -1.63 -15.90 -14.81
C VAL A 164 -1.77 -14.49 -14.24
N LEU A 165 -2.25 -14.35 -13.00
CA LEU A 165 -2.29 -13.06 -12.31
C LEU A 165 -0.89 -12.44 -12.17
N SER A 166 0.12 -13.25 -11.83
CA SER A 166 1.50 -12.78 -11.72
C SER A 166 2.07 -12.27 -13.05
N ALA A 167 1.73 -12.91 -14.17
CA ALA A 167 2.14 -12.47 -15.50
C ALA A 167 1.50 -11.12 -15.86
N ILE A 168 0.18 -11.00 -15.64
CA ILE A 168 -0.57 -9.78 -15.94
C ILE A 168 -0.05 -8.59 -15.12
N LEU A 169 0.19 -8.79 -13.82
CA LEU A 169 0.70 -7.72 -12.95
C LEU A 169 2.12 -7.25 -13.35
N GLU A 170 2.97 -8.13 -13.87
CA GLU A 170 4.28 -7.74 -14.37
C GLU A 170 4.16 -6.94 -15.67
N LEU A 171 3.30 -7.38 -16.59
CA LEU A 171 3.04 -6.67 -17.84
C LEU A 171 2.44 -5.28 -17.62
N THR A 172 1.50 -5.13 -16.68
CA THR A 172 0.85 -3.84 -16.41
C THR A 172 1.67 -2.92 -15.50
N ARG A 173 2.85 -3.35 -15.03
CA ARG A 173 3.70 -2.62 -14.09
C ARG A 173 3.92 -1.16 -14.46
N SER A 174 4.30 -0.90 -15.72
CA SER A 174 4.66 0.44 -16.20
C SER A 174 3.46 1.41 -16.27
N SER A 175 2.24 0.85 -16.36
CA SER A 175 1.00 1.63 -16.42
C SER A 175 0.43 1.98 -15.05
N GLU A 176 0.87 1.29 -13.99
CA GLU A 176 0.36 1.49 -12.63
C GLU A 176 0.99 2.71 -11.95
N THR A 177 0.28 3.83 -12.00
CA THR A 177 0.75 5.09 -11.37
C THR A 177 0.25 5.30 -9.95
N ARG A 178 -0.81 4.59 -9.51
CA ARG A 178 -1.47 4.82 -8.22
C ARG A 178 -1.41 3.58 -7.31
N LEU A 179 -1.47 3.81 -6.00
CA LEU A 179 -1.55 2.71 -5.02
C LEU A 179 -2.92 2.02 -5.02
N LYS A 180 -3.97 2.81 -5.21
CA LYS A 180 -5.36 2.34 -5.29
C LYS A 180 -5.79 2.39 -6.75
N THR A 181 -5.52 1.30 -7.46
CA THR A 181 -5.97 1.09 -8.82
C THR A 181 -7.01 -0.01 -8.77
N ASP A 182 -8.21 0.27 -9.26
CA ASP A 182 -9.31 -0.69 -9.18
C ASP A 182 -9.13 -1.82 -10.19
N LYS A 183 -8.66 -1.49 -11.41
CA LYS A 183 -8.44 -2.44 -12.50
C LYS A 183 -7.03 -2.34 -13.09
N SER A 184 -6.49 -3.46 -13.55
CA SER A 184 -5.26 -3.46 -14.36
C SER A 184 -5.50 -2.82 -15.73
N ALA A 185 -4.43 -2.45 -16.42
CA ALA A 185 -4.52 -2.13 -17.84
C ALA A 185 -5.00 -3.35 -18.65
N SER A 186 -5.66 -3.10 -19.78
CA SER A 186 -6.14 -4.15 -20.68
C SER A 186 -4.99 -4.75 -21.49
N MET A 187 -5.03 -6.07 -21.69
CA MET A 187 -3.95 -6.86 -22.27
C MET A 187 -4.49 -7.92 -23.23
N SER A 188 -3.81 -8.18 -24.34
CA SER A 188 -4.23 -9.27 -25.24
C SER A 188 -3.94 -10.64 -24.61
N ILE A 189 -4.71 -11.67 -24.99
CA ILE A 189 -4.44 -13.05 -24.55
C ILE A 189 -3.03 -13.53 -24.95
N ASN A 190 -2.52 -13.07 -26.08
CA ASN A 190 -1.21 -13.46 -26.59
C ASN A 190 -0.09 -12.87 -25.73
N ASP A 191 -0.19 -11.58 -25.37
CA ASP A 191 0.79 -10.94 -24.47
C ASP A 191 0.80 -11.62 -23.10
N ILE A 192 -0.38 -11.98 -22.60
CA ILE A 192 -0.52 -12.72 -21.33
C ILE A 192 0.16 -14.08 -21.43
N TYR A 193 -0.13 -14.84 -22.49
CA TYR A 193 0.45 -16.16 -22.71
C TYR A 193 1.99 -16.09 -22.80
N ASP A 194 2.52 -15.15 -23.58
CA ASP A 194 3.96 -14.95 -23.76
C ASP A 194 4.66 -14.59 -22.45
N GLU A 195 4.00 -13.90 -21.53
CA GLU A 195 4.55 -13.65 -20.20
C GLU A 195 4.36 -14.84 -19.25
N VAL A 196 3.25 -15.56 -19.32
CA VAL A 196 2.99 -16.76 -18.50
C VAL A 196 4.08 -17.81 -18.72
N ILE A 197 4.47 -18.08 -19.97
CA ILE A 197 5.51 -19.07 -20.26
C ILE A 197 6.89 -18.70 -19.68
N LYS A 198 7.13 -17.43 -19.33
CA LYS A 198 8.36 -16.97 -18.67
C LYS A 198 8.32 -17.14 -17.14
N LYS A 199 7.14 -17.37 -16.55
CA LYS A 199 6.99 -17.55 -15.10
C LYS A 199 7.25 -19.00 -14.70
N ASP A 200 7.72 -19.18 -13.46
CA ASP A 200 7.89 -20.50 -12.87
C ASP A 200 6.55 -21.26 -12.82
N GLY A 201 6.53 -22.46 -13.41
CA GLY A 201 5.32 -23.29 -13.55
C GLY A 201 4.44 -22.95 -14.77
N GLY A 202 4.75 -21.90 -15.52
CA GLY A 202 3.94 -21.44 -16.65
C GLY A 202 4.20 -22.14 -17.99
N LEU A 203 5.40 -22.70 -18.21
CA LEU A 203 5.77 -23.38 -19.47
C LEU A 203 4.83 -24.53 -19.88
N GLY A 204 4.16 -25.17 -18.92
CA GLY A 204 3.20 -26.26 -19.16
C GLY A 204 1.76 -25.80 -19.37
N MET A 205 1.49 -24.50 -19.34
CA MET A 205 0.15 -23.94 -19.54
C MET A 205 -0.07 -23.65 -21.02
N ASP A 206 -1.07 -24.32 -21.62
CA ASP A 206 -1.57 -23.96 -22.95
C ASP A 206 -2.51 -22.73 -22.88
N LEU A 207 -2.84 -22.17 -24.05
CA LEU A 207 -3.71 -21.00 -24.16
C LEU A 207 -5.08 -21.22 -23.50
N GLU A 208 -5.61 -22.45 -23.56
CA GLU A 208 -6.91 -22.78 -22.98
C GLU A 208 -6.88 -22.75 -21.45
N ARG A 209 -5.82 -23.26 -20.82
CA ARG A 209 -5.62 -23.14 -19.37
C ARG A 209 -5.49 -21.68 -18.93
N VAL A 210 -4.86 -20.83 -19.75
CA VAL A 210 -4.81 -19.38 -19.49
C VAL A 210 -6.23 -18.78 -19.54
N ARG A 211 -7.06 -19.14 -20.53
CA ARG A 211 -8.47 -18.70 -20.60
C ARG A 211 -9.28 -19.15 -19.39
N VAL A 212 -9.18 -20.41 -19.00
CA VAL A 212 -9.87 -20.95 -17.80
C VAL A 212 -9.45 -20.17 -16.55
N SER A 213 -8.16 -19.87 -16.41
CA SER A 213 -7.63 -19.07 -15.30
C SER A 213 -8.16 -17.63 -15.31
N LEU A 214 -8.25 -17.00 -16.48
CA LEU A 214 -8.82 -15.66 -16.64
C LEU A 214 -10.31 -15.61 -16.24
N VAL A 215 -11.07 -16.64 -16.61
CA VAL A 215 -12.48 -16.78 -16.17
C VAL A 215 -12.56 -16.94 -14.66
N GLN A 216 -11.68 -17.75 -14.04
CA GLN A 216 -11.61 -17.88 -12.57
C GLN A 216 -11.30 -16.56 -11.87
N LEU A 217 -10.44 -15.73 -12.48
CA LEU A 217 -10.12 -14.38 -11.99
C LEU A 217 -11.27 -13.38 -12.17
N GLY A 218 -12.39 -13.79 -12.76
CA GLY A 218 -13.57 -12.94 -12.97
C GLY A 218 -13.46 -12.05 -14.21
N CYS A 219 -12.51 -12.31 -15.10
CA CYS A 219 -12.44 -11.59 -16.37
C CYS A 219 -13.61 -12.03 -17.27
N GLN A 220 -14.30 -11.05 -17.86
CA GLN A 220 -15.34 -11.32 -18.83
C GLN A 220 -14.71 -11.67 -20.19
N ILE A 221 -15.23 -12.69 -20.85
CA ILE A 221 -14.84 -13.02 -22.23
C ILE A 221 -15.37 -11.89 -23.13
N PRO A 222 -14.51 -11.20 -23.91
CA PRO A 222 -14.97 -10.13 -24.80
C PRO A 222 -15.98 -10.66 -25.82
N THR A 223 -17.23 -10.20 -25.76
CA THR A 223 -18.31 -10.68 -26.64
C THR A 223 -18.27 -10.08 -28.05
N THR A 224 -17.46 -9.06 -28.29
CA THR A 224 -17.34 -8.38 -29.58
C THR A 224 -15.96 -7.76 -29.75
N GLY A 225 -15.05 -8.44 -30.47
CA GLY A 225 -13.77 -7.86 -30.87
C GLY A 225 -12.80 -8.89 -31.43
N ILE A 226 -12.09 -8.51 -32.49
CA ILE A 226 -11.03 -9.30 -33.16
C ILE A 226 -9.80 -9.49 -32.23
N ASP A 227 -9.65 -8.63 -31.22
CA ASP A 227 -8.62 -8.75 -30.17
C ASP A 227 -9.27 -9.01 -28.81
N GLU A 228 -9.07 -10.23 -28.31
CA GLU A 228 -9.49 -10.64 -26.98
C GLU A 228 -8.59 -9.97 -25.94
N THR A 229 -9.10 -8.88 -25.35
CA THR A 229 -8.40 -8.13 -24.31
C THR A 229 -9.00 -8.37 -22.92
N TYR A 230 -8.12 -8.45 -21.92
CA TYR A 230 -8.46 -8.80 -20.54
C TYR A 230 -7.94 -7.74 -19.57
N SER A 231 -8.72 -7.43 -18.53
CA SER A 231 -8.31 -6.59 -17.41
C SER A 231 -8.75 -7.23 -16.10
N ILE A 232 -7.92 -7.13 -15.06
CA ILE A 232 -8.17 -7.75 -13.76
C ILE A 232 -8.78 -6.73 -12.82
N ASP A 233 -9.84 -7.13 -12.13
CA ASP A 233 -10.43 -6.36 -11.03
C ASP A 233 -9.63 -6.60 -9.72
N LEU A 234 -8.60 -5.77 -9.52
CA LEU A 234 -7.76 -5.81 -8.33
C LEU A 234 -8.56 -5.41 -7.08
N LYS A 235 -9.53 -4.51 -7.23
CA LYS A 235 -10.39 -4.09 -6.12
C LYS A 235 -11.18 -5.27 -5.57
N ASN A 236 -11.82 -6.05 -6.43
CA ASN A 236 -12.57 -7.22 -6.01
C ASN A 236 -11.68 -8.26 -5.30
N ILE A 237 -10.48 -8.56 -5.83
CA ILE A 237 -9.54 -9.48 -5.18
C ILE A 237 -9.16 -8.97 -3.77
N ILE A 238 -8.86 -7.69 -3.64
CA ILE A 238 -8.47 -7.08 -2.36
C ILE A 238 -9.65 -7.09 -1.38
N GLU A 239 -10.85 -6.75 -1.82
CA GLU A 239 -12.05 -6.76 -0.97
C GLU A 239 -12.39 -8.16 -0.47
N LEU A 240 -12.28 -9.18 -1.34
CA LEU A 240 -12.47 -10.57 -0.94
C LEU A 240 -11.43 -11.00 0.12
N ALA A 241 -10.15 -10.70 -0.12
CA ALA A 241 -9.08 -11.01 0.84
C ALA A 241 -9.30 -10.30 2.19
N GLN A 242 -9.70 -9.03 2.17
CA GLN A 242 -9.99 -8.27 3.38
C GLN A 242 -11.20 -8.82 4.15
N ASN A 243 -12.26 -9.22 3.44
CA ASN A 243 -13.44 -9.81 4.07
C ASN A 243 -13.08 -11.12 4.79
N GLU A 244 -12.23 -11.95 4.19
CA GLU A 244 -11.75 -13.18 4.81
C GLU A 244 -10.85 -12.93 6.04
N GLU A 245 -10.01 -11.90 6.01
CA GLU A 245 -9.20 -11.47 7.15
C GLU A 245 -10.12 -11.07 8.32
N VAL A 246 -11.15 -10.27 8.05
CA VAL A 246 -12.15 -9.86 9.07
C VAL A 246 -12.91 -11.06 9.61
N GLU A 247 -13.35 -11.96 8.73
CA GLU A 247 -13.98 -13.25 9.09
C GLU A 247 -13.09 -14.05 10.06
N SER A 248 -11.78 -14.14 9.78
CA SER A 248 -10.79 -14.83 10.61
C SER A 248 -10.64 -14.17 12.00
N VAL A 249 -10.64 -12.84 12.06
CA VAL A 249 -10.61 -12.09 13.34
C VAL A 249 -11.87 -12.35 14.15
N VAL A 250 -13.05 -12.35 13.51
CA VAL A 250 -14.33 -12.63 14.18
C VAL A 250 -14.34 -14.05 14.75
N LEU A 251 -13.91 -15.04 13.95
CA LEU A 251 -13.82 -16.42 14.38
C LEU A 251 -12.89 -16.59 15.59
N LYS A 252 -11.69 -15.98 15.53
CA LYS A 252 -10.70 -16.08 16.61
C LYS A 252 -11.15 -15.40 17.90
N ARG A 253 -11.84 -14.26 17.81
CA ARG A 253 -12.20 -13.44 18.97
C ARG A 253 -13.55 -13.80 19.59
N TYR A 254 -14.53 -14.18 18.78
CA TYR A 254 -15.91 -14.37 19.20
C TYR A 254 -16.44 -15.79 18.97
N GLY A 255 -15.64 -16.68 18.36
CA GLY A 255 -15.98 -18.08 18.17
C GLY A 255 -16.85 -18.36 16.95
N ARG A 256 -17.18 -19.64 16.76
CA ARG A 256 -17.79 -20.19 15.54
C ARG A 256 -19.21 -19.65 15.28
N GLU A 257 -20.03 -19.49 16.31
CA GLU A 257 -21.41 -19.04 16.14
C GLU A 257 -21.49 -17.57 15.71
N ALA A 258 -20.71 -16.70 16.35
CA ALA A 258 -20.58 -15.30 15.95
C ALA A 258 -20.06 -15.16 14.51
N TYR A 259 -19.06 -15.97 14.14
CA TYR A 259 -18.55 -16.05 12.78
C TYR A 259 -19.64 -16.41 11.75
N ARG A 260 -20.49 -17.39 12.05
CA ARG A 260 -21.57 -17.80 11.14
C ARG A 260 -22.62 -16.72 10.96
N ILE A 261 -23.02 -16.06 12.04
CA ILE A 261 -23.93 -14.90 11.98
C ILE A 261 -23.30 -13.80 11.13
N PHE A 262 -22.05 -13.43 11.42
CA PHE A 262 -21.33 -12.38 10.70
C PHE A 262 -21.25 -12.66 9.20
N ARG A 263 -20.85 -13.88 8.83
CA ARG A 263 -20.74 -14.31 7.44
C ARG A 263 -22.08 -14.31 6.71
N LEU A 264 -23.14 -14.79 7.37
CA LEU A 264 -24.50 -14.78 6.80
C LEU A 264 -24.94 -13.34 6.50
N LEU A 265 -24.78 -12.43 7.47
CA LEU A 265 -25.16 -11.03 7.32
C LEU A 265 -24.33 -10.33 6.24
N SER A 266 -23.01 -10.52 6.27
CA SER A 266 -22.08 -9.93 5.29
C SER A 266 -22.42 -10.35 3.85
N LYS A 267 -22.72 -11.63 3.62
CA LYS A 267 -23.09 -12.14 2.29
C LYS A 267 -24.51 -11.81 1.85
N SER A 268 -25.42 -11.61 2.79
CA SER A 268 -26.83 -11.36 2.47
C SER A 268 -27.04 -10.03 1.74
N GLY A 269 -26.12 -9.06 1.89
CA GLY A 269 -26.19 -7.75 1.24
C GLY A 269 -27.43 -6.92 1.64
N ARG A 270 -28.19 -7.36 2.64
CA ARG A 270 -29.44 -6.73 3.10
C ARG A 270 -29.61 -6.90 4.60
N LEU A 271 -30.44 -6.06 5.19
CA LEU A 271 -30.84 -6.22 6.59
C LEU A 271 -31.72 -7.47 6.73
N LEU A 272 -31.39 -8.30 7.73
CA LEU A 272 -32.18 -9.48 8.10
C LEU A 272 -32.71 -9.29 9.51
N GLU A 273 -33.98 -9.64 9.71
CA GLU A 273 -34.59 -9.71 11.05
C GLU A 273 -33.94 -10.83 11.87
N THR A 274 -33.83 -10.62 13.18
CA THR A 274 -33.18 -11.57 14.10
C THR A 274 -33.80 -12.97 14.04
N ASP A 275 -35.13 -13.06 13.93
CA ASP A 275 -35.83 -14.34 13.85
C ASP A 275 -35.46 -15.13 12.58
N LYS A 276 -35.33 -14.42 11.45
CA LYS A 276 -34.90 -15.01 10.17
C LYS A 276 -33.45 -15.49 10.22
N VAL A 277 -32.58 -14.75 10.90
CA VAL A 277 -31.17 -15.14 11.10
C VAL A 277 -31.08 -16.45 11.89
N LEU A 278 -31.82 -16.56 13.00
CA LEU A 278 -31.86 -17.77 13.83
C LEU A 278 -32.41 -18.96 13.05
N GLN A 279 -33.48 -18.78 12.28
CA GLN A 279 -34.05 -19.84 11.45
C GLN A 279 -33.05 -20.36 10.41
N ILE A 280 -32.34 -19.47 9.71
CA ILE A 280 -31.35 -19.85 8.70
C ILE A 280 -30.16 -20.61 9.35
N LEU A 281 -29.70 -20.14 10.52
CA LEU A 281 -28.59 -20.79 11.22
C LEU A 281 -28.95 -22.17 11.77
N LEU A 282 -30.19 -22.37 12.21
CA LEU A 282 -30.71 -23.68 12.62
C LEU A 282 -30.75 -24.67 11.45
N VAL A 283 -31.18 -24.23 10.26
CA VAL A 283 -31.15 -25.07 9.05
C VAL A 283 -29.71 -25.42 8.65
N LEU A 284 -28.79 -24.45 8.70
CA LEU A 284 -27.37 -24.67 8.41
C LEU A 284 -26.65 -25.52 9.48
N ASN A 285 -27.22 -25.71 10.66
CA ASN A 285 -26.71 -26.61 11.69
C ASN A 285 -27.06 -28.08 11.42
N ILE A 286 -28.13 -28.33 10.68
CA ILE A 286 -28.61 -29.68 10.35
C ILE A 286 -27.87 -30.23 9.12
N PHE A 287 -27.37 -29.35 8.24
CA PHE A 287 -26.59 -29.71 7.05
C PHE A 287 -25.24 -28.96 7.03
N PRO A 288 -24.19 -29.51 7.67
CA PRO A 288 -22.85 -28.98 7.51
C PRO A 288 -22.34 -29.34 6.12
N TYR A 289 -22.16 -28.33 5.26
CA TYR A 289 -21.32 -28.44 4.07
C TYR A 289 -19.85 -28.49 4.48
#